data_AF-A0A7C4SM26-F1
#
_entry.id   AF-A0A7C4SM26-F1
#
_cell.length_a   1.000
_cell.length_b   1.000
_cell.length_c   1.000
_cell.angle_alpha   90.00
_cell.angle_beta   90.00
_cell.angle_gamma   90.00
#
_symmetry.space_group_name_H-M   'P 1'
#
loop_
_entity.id
_entity.type
_entity.pdbx_description
1 polymer ?
#
loop_
_entity_poly.entity_id
_entity_poly.type
_entity_poly.pdbx_seq_one_letter_code
_entity_poly.pdbx_strand_id
1 'polypeptide(L)'
;MPSSLTDDVKEFRQNSLFNFLDELTSEVKKLDGELINILCLMPEHTGMHGIHSWNPVLKLKSLDVFSTDPYWIWGNRTFDWFIEWVNRALDVSRKANLKTQIWVELIKVPKNRELDVYKSVIKAVELGADAIATWSYRAEEGSELSCENPETAWRTMVEAVRRIRST
;
A
#
# COMPACT_ATOMS: atom_id res chain seq x y z
N MET A 1 10.45 24.65 -14.97
CA MET A 1 10.39 23.18 -14.79
C MET A 1 11.06 22.52 -16.00
N PRO A 2 11.87 21.45 -15.82
CA PRO A 2 12.43 20.68 -16.92
C PRO A 2 11.32 20.16 -17.85
N SER A 3 11.57 20.13 -19.16
CA SER A 3 10.59 19.69 -20.16
C SER A 3 10.50 18.18 -20.34
N SER A 4 11.41 17.42 -19.71
CA SER A 4 11.47 15.96 -19.79
C SER A 4 11.82 15.35 -18.43
N LEU A 5 11.33 14.12 -18.20
CA LEU A 5 11.62 13.33 -17.00
C LEU A 5 12.95 12.57 -17.19
N THR A 6 14.05 13.32 -17.15
CA THR A 6 15.40 12.73 -17.14
C THR A 6 15.67 12.00 -15.83
N ASP A 7 16.72 11.18 -15.78
CA ASP A 7 17.07 10.44 -14.56
C ASP A 7 17.47 11.38 -13.41
N ASP A 8 18.17 12.49 -13.70
CA ASP A 8 18.45 13.54 -12.72
C ASP A 8 17.17 14.12 -12.11
N VAL A 9 16.12 14.32 -12.93
CA VAL A 9 14.83 14.83 -12.45
C VAL A 9 14.13 13.77 -11.60
N LYS A 10 14.20 12.48 -11.95
CA LYS A 10 13.64 11.40 -11.13
C LYS A 10 14.36 11.29 -9.78
N GLU A 11 15.67 11.38 -9.77
CA GLU A 11 16.49 11.35 -8.56
C GLU A 11 16.20 12.55 -7.67
N PHE A 12 16.21 13.77 -8.24
CA PHE A 12 15.90 14.99 -7.51
C PHE A 12 14.50 14.93 -6.87
N ARG A 13 13.49 14.50 -7.62
CA ARG A 13 12.10 14.38 -7.13
C ARG A 13 12.01 13.38 -5.98
N GLN A 14 12.63 12.21 -6.11
CA GLN A 14 12.63 11.19 -5.07
C GLN A 14 13.35 11.67 -3.82
N ASN A 15 14.55 12.22 -3.96
CA ASN A 15 15.35 12.70 -2.83
C ASN A 15 14.65 13.85 -2.09
N SER A 16 14.05 14.79 -2.84
CA SER A 16 13.27 15.88 -2.25
C SER A 16 12.08 15.35 -1.45
N LEU A 17 11.34 14.38 -1.99
CA LEU A 17 10.21 13.76 -1.30
C LEU A 17 10.64 13.04 -0.02
N PHE A 18 11.65 12.18 -0.08
CA PHE A 18 12.08 11.41 1.08
C PHE A 18 12.73 12.27 2.16
N ASN A 19 13.44 13.34 1.80
CA ASN A 19 13.95 14.32 2.76
C ASN A 19 12.80 15.00 3.53
N PHE A 20 11.75 15.40 2.81
CA PHE A 20 10.57 16.00 3.45
C PHE A 20 9.81 15.00 4.34
N LEU A 21 9.69 13.73 3.91
CA LEU A 21 9.07 12.68 4.72
C LEU A 21 9.88 12.39 6.00
N ASP A 22 11.22 12.39 5.92
CA ASP A 22 12.08 12.20 7.09
C ASP A 22 11.92 13.33 8.11
N GLU A 23 11.89 14.58 7.63
CA GLU A 23 11.62 15.75 8.46
C GLU A 23 10.24 15.64 9.14
N LEU A 24 9.19 15.41 8.35
CA LEU A 24 7.81 15.36 8.84
C LEU A 24 7.62 14.24 9.89
N THR A 25 8.07 13.02 9.58
CA THR A 25 7.93 11.88 10.50
C THR A 25 8.73 12.08 11.77
N SER A 26 9.89 12.74 11.70
CA SER A 26 10.69 13.10 12.86
C SER A 26 10.03 14.16 13.73
N GLU A 27 9.39 15.17 13.14
CA GLU A 27 8.61 16.16 13.90
C GLU A 27 7.43 15.53 14.63
N VAL A 28 6.72 14.58 14.00
CA VAL A 28 5.65 13.82 14.67
C VAL A 28 6.17 13.12 15.92
N LYS A 29 7.31 12.43 15.83
CA LYS A 29 7.92 11.74 16.98
C LYS A 29 8.44 12.67 18.06
N LYS A 30 8.85 13.90 17.71
CA LYS A 30 9.24 14.93 18.69
C LYS A 30 8.05 15.46 19.49
N LEU A 31 6.89 15.60 18.83
CA LEU A 31 5.65 16.05 19.48
C LEU A 31 5.10 14.97 20.41
N ASP A 32 5.04 13.73 19.93
CA ASP A 32 4.63 12.57 20.71
C ASP A 32 5.27 11.30 20.12
N GLY A 33 6.14 10.67 20.92
CA GLY A 33 6.89 9.48 20.53
C GLY A 33 6.00 8.24 20.32
N GLU A 34 4.78 8.22 20.87
CA GLU A 34 3.86 7.10 20.75
C GLU A 34 3.03 7.12 19.46
N LEU A 35 2.99 8.26 18.75
CA LEU A 35 2.28 8.34 17.46
C LEU A 35 2.94 7.46 16.41
N ILE A 36 2.13 6.72 15.66
CA ILE A 36 2.60 5.79 14.63
C ILE A 36 2.63 6.48 13.26
N ASN A 37 3.80 6.51 12.65
CA ASN A 37 3.99 6.93 11.26
C ASN A 37 3.83 5.73 10.32
N ILE A 38 2.88 5.83 9.39
CA ILE A 38 2.61 4.84 8.35
C ILE A 38 2.81 5.49 6.97
N LEU A 39 3.65 4.90 6.13
CA LEU A 39 3.91 5.38 4.78
C LEU A 39 3.45 4.34 3.75
N CYS A 40 2.45 4.70 2.95
CA CYS A 40 2.02 3.89 1.81
C CYS A 40 2.65 4.39 0.51
N LEU A 41 3.38 3.52 -0.19
CA LEU A 41 3.96 3.81 -1.49
C LEU A 41 3.45 2.83 -2.54
N MET A 42 3.19 3.36 -3.74
CA MET A 42 2.77 2.54 -4.87
C MET A 42 3.83 1.51 -5.27
N PRO A 43 3.41 0.30 -5.68
CA PRO A 43 4.30 -0.73 -6.19
C PRO A 43 5.03 -0.30 -7.47
N GLU A 44 4.43 0.51 -8.33
CA GLU A 44 5.05 0.82 -9.62
C GLU A 44 6.22 1.83 -9.50
N HIS A 45 7.45 1.33 -9.68
CA HIS A 45 8.72 2.08 -9.62
C HIS A 45 9.02 2.85 -10.92
N THR A 46 8.00 3.43 -11.57
CA THR A 46 8.18 4.13 -12.87
C THR A 46 8.85 5.50 -12.73
N GLY A 47 8.87 6.08 -11.53
CA GLY A 47 9.33 7.46 -11.29
C GLY A 47 8.35 8.54 -11.73
N MET A 48 7.27 8.19 -12.42
CA MET A 48 6.26 9.16 -12.89
C MET A 48 5.64 9.92 -11.73
N HIS A 49 5.35 9.23 -10.64
CA HIS A 49 4.78 9.77 -9.41
C HIS A 49 5.83 10.25 -8.39
N GLY A 50 7.09 10.40 -8.81
CA GLY A 50 8.18 10.91 -7.99
C GLY A 50 8.96 9.85 -7.22
N ILE A 51 8.50 8.60 -7.21
CA ILE A 51 9.19 7.46 -6.59
C ILE A 51 9.55 6.43 -7.67
N HIS A 52 10.81 6.03 -7.71
CA HIS A 52 11.32 4.98 -8.61
C HIS A 52 12.07 3.88 -7.83
N SER A 53 12.15 3.98 -6.51
CA SER A 53 12.72 2.97 -5.64
C SER A 53 12.17 3.10 -4.21
N TRP A 54 12.02 1.99 -3.51
CA TRP A 54 11.73 1.96 -2.08
C TRP A 54 12.98 1.96 -1.19
N ASN A 55 14.19 1.87 -1.77
CA ASN A 55 15.43 1.87 -1.00
C ASN A 55 15.59 3.06 -0.03
N PRO A 56 15.12 4.28 -0.35
CA PRO A 56 15.18 5.40 0.60
C PRO A 56 14.40 5.17 1.91
N VAL A 57 13.40 4.29 1.93
CA VAL A 57 12.64 3.92 3.15
C VAL A 57 13.58 3.43 4.25
N LEU A 58 14.68 2.75 3.89
CA LEU A 58 15.68 2.24 4.84
C LEU A 58 16.37 3.36 5.66
N LYS A 59 16.24 4.62 5.24
CA LYS A 59 16.83 5.78 5.91
C LYS A 59 15.84 6.53 6.81
N LEU A 60 14.54 6.25 6.72
CA LEU A 60 13.49 6.93 7.49
C LEU A 60 13.41 6.35 8.90
N LYS A 61 14.19 6.92 9.83
CA LYS A 61 14.32 6.37 11.20
C LYS A 61 13.06 6.51 12.05
N SER A 62 12.24 7.49 11.73
CA SER A 62 11.02 7.83 12.47
C SER A 62 9.77 7.16 11.87
N LEU A 63 9.94 6.29 10.87
CA LEU A 63 8.86 5.49 10.30
C LEU A 63 8.65 4.22 11.14
N ASP A 64 7.39 3.83 11.34
CA ASP A 64 7.05 2.62 12.11
C ASP A 64 6.50 1.50 11.22
N VAL A 65 5.74 1.89 10.19
CA VAL A 65 5.05 0.95 9.28
C VAL A 65 5.30 1.34 7.83
N PHE A 66 5.85 0.41 7.07
CA PHE A 66 5.88 0.53 5.61
C PHE A 66 4.65 -0.17 5.01
N SER A 67 4.05 0.46 4.01
CA SER A 67 2.81 0.04 3.41
C SER A 67 2.85 0.16 1.89
N THR A 68 2.05 -0.66 1.21
CA THR A 68 1.87 -0.60 -0.25
C THR A 68 0.47 -1.06 -0.65
N ASP A 69 0.06 -0.71 -1.86
CA ASP A 69 -1.28 -0.88 -2.44
C ASP A 69 -1.25 -1.60 -3.80
N PRO A 70 -0.95 -2.92 -3.83
CA PRO A 70 -0.90 -3.72 -5.05
C PRO A 70 -2.30 -4.02 -5.60
N TYR A 71 -2.98 -3.00 -6.12
CA TYR A 71 -4.31 -3.08 -6.73
C TYR A 71 -4.27 -3.80 -8.10
N TRP A 72 -4.26 -5.13 -8.03
CA TRP A 72 -4.05 -6.02 -9.16
C TRP A 72 -5.33 -6.25 -9.98
N ILE A 73 -6.52 -6.16 -9.38
CA ILE A 73 -7.81 -6.28 -10.06
C ILE A 73 -8.01 -5.05 -10.95
N TRP A 74 -7.91 -3.85 -10.39
CA TRP A 74 -8.06 -2.60 -11.15
C TRP A 74 -6.94 -2.42 -12.18
N GLY A 75 -5.69 -2.75 -11.82
CA GLY A 75 -4.56 -2.71 -12.75
C GLY A 75 -4.57 -3.82 -13.81
N ASN A 76 -5.58 -4.70 -13.82
CA ASN A 76 -5.67 -5.89 -14.68
C ASN A 76 -4.34 -6.70 -14.70
N ARG A 77 -3.75 -6.86 -13.52
CA ARG A 77 -2.53 -7.63 -13.28
C ARG A 77 -2.91 -9.05 -12.86
N THR A 78 -1.91 -9.93 -12.77
CA THR A 78 -2.11 -11.28 -12.24
C THR A 78 -2.07 -11.29 -10.72
N PHE A 79 -2.59 -12.34 -10.10
CA PHE A 79 -2.46 -12.51 -8.66
C PHE A 79 -1.00 -12.73 -8.22
N ASP A 80 -0.16 -13.31 -9.09
CA ASP A 80 1.28 -13.46 -8.81
C ASP A 80 1.98 -12.10 -8.71
N TRP A 81 1.54 -11.10 -9.49
CA TRP A 81 2.03 -9.73 -9.36
C TRP A 81 1.68 -9.14 -7.99
N PHE A 82 0.48 -9.41 -7.46
CA PHE A 82 0.12 -9.02 -6.09
C PHE A 82 1.08 -9.67 -5.06
N ILE A 83 1.29 -10.99 -5.16
CA ILE A 83 2.18 -11.74 -4.27
C ILE A 83 3.61 -11.18 -4.32
N GLU A 84 4.11 -10.87 -5.51
CA GLU A 84 5.44 -10.29 -5.71
C GLU A 84 5.59 -8.97 -4.95
N TRP A 85 4.62 -8.06 -5.07
CA TRP A 85 4.70 -6.75 -4.40
C TRP A 85 4.51 -6.82 -2.89
N VAL A 86 3.68 -7.76 -2.40
CA VAL A 86 3.61 -8.04 -0.96
C VAL A 86 4.95 -8.53 -0.44
N ASN A 87 5.61 -9.48 -1.12
CA ASN A 87 6.94 -9.97 -0.73
C ASN A 87 8.01 -8.87 -0.75
N ARG A 88 8.00 -8.00 -1.78
CA ARG A 88 8.91 -6.86 -1.85
C ARG A 88 8.70 -5.90 -0.69
N ALA A 89 7.45 -5.65 -0.29
CA ALA A 89 7.14 -4.79 0.85
C ALA A 89 7.62 -5.40 2.17
N LEU A 90 7.39 -6.70 2.38
CA LEU A 90 7.90 -7.45 3.53
C LEU A 90 9.44 -7.40 3.60
N ASP A 91 10.13 -7.52 2.47
CA ASP A 91 11.59 -7.43 2.41
C ASP A 91 12.11 -6.04 2.78
N VAL A 92 11.46 -4.97 2.32
CA VAL A 92 11.81 -3.59 2.70
C VAL A 92 11.57 -3.37 4.18
N SER A 93 10.39 -3.75 4.69
CA SER A 93 10.05 -3.65 6.11
C SER A 93 11.04 -4.39 6.98
N ARG A 94 11.38 -5.65 6.63
CA ARG A 94 12.35 -6.45 7.39
C ARG A 94 13.73 -5.79 7.44
N LYS A 95 14.23 -5.28 6.32
CA LYS A 95 15.53 -4.59 6.25
C LYS A 95 15.55 -3.29 7.05
N ALA A 96 14.41 -2.61 7.15
CA ALA A 96 14.26 -1.37 7.91
C ALA A 96 13.78 -1.58 9.37
N ASN A 97 13.54 -2.83 9.79
CA ASN A 97 12.92 -3.16 11.09
C ASN A 97 11.56 -2.46 11.31
N LEU A 98 10.73 -2.43 10.26
CA LEU A 98 9.39 -1.85 10.27
C LEU A 98 8.33 -2.95 10.30
N LYS A 99 7.12 -2.57 10.71
CA LYS A 99 5.91 -3.36 10.44
C LYS A 99 5.53 -3.25 8.96
N THR A 100 4.76 -4.23 8.47
CA THR A 100 4.24 -4.23 7.09
C THR A 100 2.72 -4.13 7.09
N GLN A 101 2.18 -3.15 6.38
CA GLN A 101 0.75 -3.05 6.08
C GLN A 101 0.52 -3.28 4.59
N ILE A 102 -0.54 -4.00 4.22
CA ILE A 102 -0.95 -4.15 2.82
C ILE A 102 -2.35 -3.58 2.62
N TRP A 103 -2.49 -2.73 1.61
CA TRP A 103 -3.79 -2.25 1.15
C TRP A 103 -4.37 -3.22 0.12
N VAL A 104 -5.55 -3.74 0.41
CA VAL A 104 -6.34 -4.55 -0.51
C VAL A 104 -7.36 -3.66 -1.19
N GLU A 105 -7.41 -3.72 -2.52
CA GLU A 105 -8.40 -2.96 -3.28
C GLU A 105 -9.82 -3.43 -2.97
N LEU A 106 -10.69 -2.44 -2.85
CA LEU A 106 -12.13 -2.52 -2.72
C LEU A 106 -12.73 -1.34 -3.48
N ILE A 107 -12.17 -1.09 -4.65
CA ILE A 107 -12.55 -0.09 -5.64
C ILE A 107 -12.41 -0.71 -7.02
N LYS A 108 -13.26 -0.29 -7.95
CA LYS A 108 -13.23 -0.75 -9.35
C LYS A 108 -13.21 -2.28 -9.48
N VAL A 109 -13.67 -3.01 -8.48
CA VAL A 109 -13.78 -4.48 -8.53
C VAL A 109 -14.94 -4.83 -9.44
N PRO A 110 -14.70 -5.55 -10.55
CA PRO A 110 -15.77 -5.96 -11.45
C PRO A 110 -16.70 -6.97 -10.79
N LYS A 111 -17.94 -7.03 -11.27
CA LYS A 111 -18.90 -8.03 -10.83
C LYS A 111 -18.33 -9.45 -11.05
N ASN A 112 -18.55 -10.33 -10.07
CA ASN A 112 -18.04 -11.71 -10.02
C ASN A 112 -16.54 -11.83 -9.72
N ARG A 113 -15.86 -10.74 -9.35
CA ARG A 113 -14.46 -10.74 -8.87
C ARG A 113 -14.35 -10.41 -7.38
N GLU A 114 -15.46 -10.31 -6.65
CA GLU A 114 -15.49 -9.91 -5.24
C GLU A 114 -14.68 -10.89 -4.36
N LEU A 115 -14.69 -12.18 -4.67
CA LEU A 115 -13.88 -13.19 -3.96
C LEU A 115 -12.37 -12.96 -4.08
N ASP A 116 -11.89 -12.23 -5.09
CA ASP A 116 -10.48 -11.89 -5.19
C ASP A 116 -10.03 -10.90 -4.11
N VAL A 117 -10.95 -10.09 -3.57
CA VAL A 117 -10.70 -9.27 -2.38
C VAL A 117 -10.38 -10.17 -1.19
N TYR A 118 -11.23 -11.19 -0.95
CA TYR A 118 -11.02 -12.16 0.13
C TYR A 118 -9.68 -12.86 -0.03
N LYS A 119 -9.41 -13.36 -1.25
CA LYS A 119 -8.15 -14.03 -1.60
C LYS A 119 -6.93 -13.15 -1.31
N SER A 120 -7.01 -11.86 -1.63
CA SER A 120 -5.93 -10.89 -1.40
C SER A 120 -5.67 -10.66 0.10
N VAL A 121 -6.73 -10.50 0.90
CA VAL A 121 -6.62 -10.36 2.36
C VAL A 121 -5.96 -11.58 2.99
N ILE A 122 -6.49 -12.79 2.71
CA ILE A 122 -5.95 -14.03 3.27
C ILE A 122 -4.49 -14.19 2.86
N LYS A 123 -4.17 -13.96 1.58
CA LYS A 123 -2.81 -14.16 1.10
C LYS A 123 -1.81 -13.18 1.70
N ALA A 124 -2.17 -11.92 1.88
CA ALA A 124 -1.29 -10.94 2.51
C ALA A 124 -0.95 -11.34 3.96
N VAL A 125 -1.94 -11.83 4.71
CA VAL A 125 -1.72 -12.34 6.08
C VAL A 125 -0.87 -13.61 6.09
N GLU A 126 -1.14 -14.57 5.20
CA GLU A 126 -0.32 -15.79 5.05
C GLU A 126 1.15 -15.49 4.76
N LEU A 127 1.42 -14.44 3.98
CA LEU A 127 2.79 -14.01 3.66
C LEU A 127 3.48 -13.27 4.82
N GLY A 128 2.72 -12.83 5.83
CA GLY A 128 3.24 -12.22 7.05
C GLY A 128 3.02 -10.72 7.18
N ALA A 129 2.03 -10.13 6.48
CA ALA A 129 1.63 -8.74 6.73
C ALA A 129 1.12 -8.56 8.17
N ASP A 130 1.59 -7.54 8.87
CA ASP A 130 1.16 -7.21 10.24
C ASP A 130 -0.23 -6.56 10.27
N ALA A 131 -0.61 -5.86 9.19
CA ALA A 131 -1.89 -5.16 9.09
C ALA A 131 -2.46 -5.21 7.67
N ILE A 132 -3.80 -5.25 7.60
CA ILE A 132 -4.55 -5.13 6.35
C ILE A 132 -5.37 -3.85 6.40
N ALA A 133 -5.25 -3.04 5.35
CA ALA A 133 -6.11 -1.89 5.08
C ALA A 133 -6.88 -2.12 3.78
N THR A 134 -7.90 -1.32 3.54
CA THR A 134 -8.62 -1.37 2.26
C THR A 134 -9.01 0.00 1.78
N TRP A 135 -8.89 0.19 0.47
CA TRP A 135 -9.51 1.30 -0.22
C TRP A 135 -10.71 0.73 -0.97
N SER A 136 -11.97 0.96 -0.59
CA SER A 136 -12.43 1.90 0.44
C SER A 136 -13.52 1.36 1.34
N TYR A 137 -13.88 2.17 2.33
CA TYR A 137 -15.09 2.00 3.11
C TYR A 137 -16.30 1.80 2.19
N ARG A 138 -17.08 0.75 2.46
CA ARG A 138 -18.28 0.36 1.68
C ARG A 138 -18.04 0.27 0.18
N ALA A 139 -16.84 -0.13 -0.23
CA ALA A 139 -16.52 -0.39 -1.62
C ALA A 139 -16.75 0.81 -2.56
N GLU A 140 -16.54 2.04 -2.04
CA GLU A 140 -16.74 3.31 -2.76
C GLU A 140 -18.16 3.48 -3.34
N GLU A 141 -19.19 2.92 -2.68
CA GLU A 141 -20.58 3.02 -3.13
C GLU A 141 -20.97 4.47 -3.45
N GLY A 142 -21.41 4.70 -4.69
CA GLY A 142 -21.88 6.01 -5.17
C GLY A 142 -20.78 6.93 -5.73
N SER A 143 -19.51 6.49 -5.78
CA SER A 143 -18.43 7.26 -6.41
C SER A 143 -18.04 6.69 -7.78
N GLU A 144 -17.26 7.47 -8.54
CA GLU A 144 -16.70 6.99 -9.80
C GLU A 144 -15.78 5.78 -9.61
N LEU A 145 -15.24 5.56 -8.41
CA LEU A 145 -14.37 4.44 -8.07
C LEU A 145 -15.13 3.22 -7.51
N SER A 146 -16.46 3.31 -7.42
CA SER A 146 -17.32 2.25 -6.90
C SER A 146 -17.00 0.89 -7.54
N CYS A 147 -17.03 -0.16 -6.73
CA CYS A 147 -17.13 -1.53 -7.25
C CYS A 147 -18.46 -1.68 -8.02
N GLU A 148 -18.54 -2.63 -8.95
CA GLU A 148 -19.78 -2.87 -9.70
C GLU A 148 -20.88 -3.49 -8.82
N ASN A 149 -20.50 -4.15 -7.72
CA ASN A 149 -21.40 -4.66 -6.69
C ASN A 149 -20.87 -4.33 -5.28
N PRO A 150 -21.04 -3.08 -4.83
CA PRO A 150 -20.43 -2.59 -3.59
C PRO A 150 -20.84 -3.39 -2.35
N GLU A 151 -22.10 -3.78 -2.25
CA GLU A 151 -22.61 -4.56 -1.12
C GLU A 151 -21.89 -5.91 -0.99
N THR A 152 -21.74 -6.63 -2.11
CA THR A 152 -21.09 -7.95 -2.12
C THR A 152 -19.59 -7.82 -1.87
N ALA A 153 -18.93 -6.83 -2.47
CA ALA A 153 -17.52 -6.55 -2.23
C ALA A 153 -17.28 -6.21 -0.75
N TRP A 154 -18.07 -5.32 -0.17
CA TRP A 154 -17.97 -4.94 1.25
C TRP A 154 -18.18 -6.12 2.18
N ARG A 155 -19.22 -6.94 1.94
CA ARG A 155 -19.48 -8.16 2.72
C ARG A 155 -18.29 -9.13 2.66
N THR A 156 -17.70 -9.28 1.48
CA THR A 156 -16.55 -10.16 1.25
C THR A 156 -15.30 -9.69 2.01
N MET A 157 -15.02 -8.38 2.01
CA MET A 157 -13.94 -7.80 2.80
C MET A 157 -14.17 -8.02 4.31
N VAL A 158 -15.37 -7.76 4.81
CA VAL A 158 -15.72 -7.97 6.22
C VAL A 158 -15.56 -9.44 6.63
N GLU A 159 -15.97 -10.36 5.76
CA GLU A 159 -15.80 -11.80 5.99
C GLU A 159 -14.33 -12.19 6.08
N ALA A 160 -13.48 -11.69 5.18
CA ALA A 160 -12.05 -11.93 5.20
C ALA A 160 -11.40 -11.41 6.50
N VAL A 161 -11.76 -10.20 6.93
CA VAL A 161 -11.26 -9.61 8.18
C VAL A 161 -11.72 -10.41 9.40
N ARG A 162 -12.97 -10.89 9.42
CA ARG A 162 -13.46 -11.77 10.50
C ARG A 162 -12.68 -13.08 10.56
N ARG A 163 -12.37 -13.65 9.39
CA ARG A 163 -11.59 -14.90 9.31
C ARG A 163 -10.21 -14.75 9.94
N ILE A 164 -9.46 -13.71 9.58
CA ILE A 164 -8.09 -13.51 10.11
C ILE A 164 -8.04 -13.05 11.58
N ARG A 165 -9.15 -12.51 12.12
CA ARG A 165 -9.26 -12.21 13.56
C ARG A 165 -9.58 -13.45 14.41
N SER A 166 -10.09 -14.50 13.79
CA SER A 166 -10.45 -15.76 14.46
C SER A 166 -9.32 -16.78 14.53
N THR A 167 -8.19 -16.50 13.88
CA THR A 167 -6.96 -17.28 13.87
C THR A 167 -5.96 -16.73 14.87
#